data_AF-I4AKW7-F1
#
_entry.id   AF-I4AKW7-F1
#
_cell.length_a   1.000
_cell.length_b   1.000
_cell.length_c   1.000
_cell.angle_alpha   90.00
_cell.angle_beta   90.00
_cell.angle_gamma   90.00
#
_symmetry.space_group_name_H-M   'P 1'
#
loop_
_entity.id
_entity.type
_entity.pdbx_description
1 polymer ?
#
loop_
_entity_poly.entity_id
_entity_poly.type
_entity_poly.pdbx_seq_one_letter_code
_entity_poly.pdbx_strand_id
1 'polypeptide(L)'
;MNKAKQGNNEEVKFTKLLNQKGELWNDLGYDTTNYYAIHVISNKFGEINQAKIPPKADIFIGKGSVDDDYLQTQDYYLSENDAVKFGLEPVAKSGISVKIAKSNYTIIKISASTFQKIFGSNILGVGASIYSSKEFEKNPSVLLGWGISFEEFQLYFSGLLKIDKSEITLDNKKILGKIKTISNETIKKQVLESAEMRDLVFKGIGNFEEPFTAHWIIENNQIKENYYIPFSVTTGSGRSKGIFTVVLKPR
;
A
#
# COMPACT_ATOMS: atom_id res chain seq x y z
N MET A 1 -4.44 16.32 -15.21
CA MET A 1 -5.56 15.58 -14.56
C MET A 1 -5.07 14.98 -13.25
N ASN A 2 -5.82 15.11 -12.15
CA ASN A 2 -5.40 14.65 -10.82
C ASN A 2 -5.50 13.11 -10.73
N LYS A 3 -4.38 12.41 -10.44
CA LYS A 3 -4.34 10.94 -10.36
C LYS A 3 -5.24 10.36 -9.27
N ALA A 4 -5.43 11.06 -8.15
CA ALA A 4 -6.33 10.61 -7.09
C ALA A 4 -7.79 10.59 -7.57
N LYS A 5 -8.18 11.63 -8.32
CA LYS A 5 -9.51 11.70 -8.95
C LYS A 5 -9.71 10.58 -9.98
N GLN A 6 -8.65 10.23 -10.73
CA GLN A 6 -8.70 9.10 -11.67
C GLN A 6 -8.88 7.75 -10.95
N GLY A 7 -8.21 7.54 -9.81
CA GLY A 7 -8.35 6.33 -9.00
C GLY A 7 -9.78 6.13 -8.53
N ASN A 8 -10.33 7.14 -7.84
CA ASN A 8 -11.72 7.12 -7.37
C ASN A 8 -12.74 6.90 -8.51
N ASN A 9 -12.50 7.47 -9.69
CA ASN A 9 -13.37 7.23 -10.84
C ASN A 9 -13.32 5.76 -11.33
N GLU A 10 -12.14 5.12 -11.31
CA GLU A 10 -12.04 3.70 -11.65
C GLU A 10 -12.70 2.82 -10.59
N GLU A 11 -12.56 3.14 -9.30
CA GLU A 11 -13.21 2.41 -8.20
C GLU A 11 -14.74 2.45 -8.34
N VAL A 12 -15.32 3.63 -8.60
CA VAL A 12 -16.75 3.79 -8.91
C VAL A 12 -17.16 3.00 -10.14
N LYS A 13 -16.40 3.11 -11.24
CA LYS A 13 -16.68 2.40 -12.50
C LYS A 13 -16.73 0.88 -12.28
N PHE A 14 -15.75 0.30 -11.60
CA PHE A 14 -15.73 -1.15 -11.38
C PHE A 14 -16.78 -1.62 -10.38
N THR A 15 -17.14 -0.80 -9.40
CA THR A 15 -18.28 -1.08 -8.52
C THR A 15 -19.57 -1.23 -9.34
N LYS A 16 -19.83 -0.30 -10.27
CA LYS A 16 -20.99 -0.36 -11.16
C LYS A 16 -20.97 -1.59 -12.07
N LEU A 17 -19.85 -1.85 -12.74
CA LEU A 17 -19.69 -2.99 -13.64
C LEU A 17 -19.90 -4.33 -12.92
N LEU A 18 -19.41 -4.46 -11.69
CA LEU A 18 -19.69 -5.62 -10.86
C LEU A 18 -21.19 -5.69 -10.55
N ASN A 19 -21.84 -4.62 -10.10
CA ASN A 19 -23.27 -4.70 -9.78
C ASN A 19 -24.20 -4.96 -10.98
N GLN A 20 -23.73 -4.77 -12.21
CA GLN A 20 -24.41 -5.20 -13.45
C GLN A 20 -24.32 -6.73 -13.71
N LYS A 21 -23.63 -7.48 -12.86
CA LYS A 21 -23.51 -8.95 -12.91
C LYS A 21 -22.92 -9.52 -14.21
N GLY A 22 -22.00 -8.78 -14.82
CA GLY A 22 -21.29 -9.23 -16.03
C GLY A 22 -20.16 -10.23 -15.77
N GLU A 23 -19.32 -10.44 -16.78
CA GLU A 23 -18.23 -11.45 -16.77
C GLU A 23 -17.24 -11.34 -15.61
N LEU A 24 -17.06 -10.14 -15.03
CA LEU A 24 -16.16 -9.91 -13.89
C LEU A 24 -16.53 -10.74 -12.65
N TRP A 25 -17.75 -11.28 -12.54
CA TRP A 25 -18.14 -12.17 -11.44
C TRP A 25 -17.63 -13.60 -11.59
N ASN A 26 -17.37 -14.05 -12.82
CA ASN A 26 -17.04 -15.45 -13.08
C ASN A 26 -15.80 -15.89 -12.30
N ASP A 27 -14.84 -14.98 -12.14
CA ASP A 27 -13.59 -15.24 -11.44
C ASP A 27 -13.72 -15.15 -9.90
N LEU A 28 -14.75 -14.49 -9.37
CA LEU A 28 -14.95 -14.31 -7.93
C LEU A 28 -15.54 -15.54 -7.24
N GLY A 29 -16.18 -16.44 -8.00
CA GLY A 29 -16.71 -17.71 -7.47
C GLY A 29 -17.92 -17.58 -6.53
N TYR A 30 -18.62 -16.44 -6.52
CA TYR A 30 -19.86 -16.24 -5.75
C TYR A 30 -21.11 -16.44 -6.61
N ASP A 31 -22.20 -16.90 -6.00
CA ASP A 31 -23.54 -16.80 -6.58
C ASP A 31 -23.91 -15.32 -6.76
N THR A 32 -24.22 -14.89 -7.97
CA THR A 32 -24.40 -13.46 -8.28
C THR A 32 -25.75 -12.91 -7.82
N THR A 33 -26.69 -13.78 -7.43
CA THR A 33 -28.10 -13.41 -7.20
C THR A 33 -28.27 -12.48 -6.00
N ASN A 34 -27.55 -12.71 -4.89
CA ASN A 34 -27.73 -12.00 -3.62
C ASN A 34 -26.44 -11.32 -3.12
N TYR A 35 -25.49 -11.05 -4.01
CA TYR A 35 -24.17 -10.54 -3.66
C TYR A 35 -23.87 -9.28 -4.44
N TYR A 36 -23.47 -8.20 -3.79
CA TYR A 36 -23.28 -6.89 -4.39
C TYR A 36 -21.89 -6.34 -4.10
N ALA A 37 -21.29 -5.69 -5.08
CA ALA A 37 -20.05 -4.94 -4.91
C ALA A 37 -20.33 -3.60 -4.21
N ILE A 38 -19.59 -3.35 -3.15
CA ILE A 38 -19.73 -2.18 -2.29
C ILE A 38 -18.43 -1.37 -2.33
N HIS A 39 -18.51 -0.14 -2.80
CA HIS A 39 -17.39 0.80 -2.81
C HIS A 39 -17.06 1.25 -1.38
N VAL A 40 -15.79 1.09 -1.00
CA VAL A 40 -15.27 1.52 0.30
C VAL A 40 -14.97 3.02 0.24
N ILE A 41 -15.68 3.81 1.03
CA ILE A 41 -15.60 5.28 1.00
C ILE A 41 -15.01 5.87 2.29
N SER A 42 -14.87 5.05 3.34
CA SER A 42 -14.43 5.47 4.66
C SER A 42 -13.10 4.85 5.06
N ASN A 43 -12.32 5.63 5.83
CA ASN A 43 -11.10 5.13 6.44
C ASN A 43 -11.40 4.04 7.48
N LYS A 44 -10.53 3.04 7.55
CA LYS A 44 -10.59 1.92 8.50
C LYS A 44 -9.45 1.99 9.49
N PHE A 45 -9.69 1.49 10.69
CA PHE A 45 -8.64 1.42 11.70
C PHE A 45 -7.57 0.43 11.22
N GLY A 46 -6.33 0.90 11.13
CA GLY A 46 -5.18 0.07 10.82
C GLY A 46 -4.44 -0.30 12.10
N GLU A 47 -4.32 -1.59 12.41
CA GLU A 47 -3.69 -2.09 13.65
C GLU A 47 -2.21 -1.69 13.77
N ILE A 48 -1.45 -1.71 12.67
CA ILE A 48 -0.06 -1.28 12.69
C ILE A 48 0.02 0.24 12.80
N ASN A 49 -0.85 0.95 12.10
CA ASN A 49 -0.85 2.41 12.11
C ASN A 49 -1.39 3.00 13.42
N GLN A 50 -2.25 2.25 14.13
CA GLN A 50 -3.05 2.70 15.28
C GLN A 50 -3.84 3.98 14.95
N ALA A 51 -4.39 4.03 13.74
CA ALA A 51 -5.11 5.20 13.22
C ALA A 51 -6.09 4.79 12.10
N LYS A 52 -7.11 5.64 11.86
CA LYS A 52 -8.01 5.48 10.72
C LYS A 52 -7.34 5.97 9.43
N ILE A 53 -7.09 5.04 8.50
CA ILE A 53 -6.48 5.30 7.19
C ILE A 53 -7.26 4.58 6.08
N PRO A 54 -7.06 4.94 4.81
CA PRO A 54 -7.63 4.19 3.70
C PRO A 54 -7.20 2.70 3.79
N PRO A 55 -8.16 1.75 3.72
CA PRO A 55 -7.85 0.32 3.72
C PRO A 55 -7.18 -0.13 2.42
N LYS A 56 -6.85 -1.42 2.33
CA LYS A 56 -6.26 -1.99 1.11
C LYS A 56 -7.32 -2.31 0.05
N ALA A 57 -8.51 -2.75 0.49
CA ALA A 57 -9.64 -2.98 -0.38
C ALA A 57 -10.32 -1.65 -0.73
N ASP A 58 -10.56 -1.45 -2.03
CA ASP A 58 -11.32 -0.33 -2.56
C ASP A 58 -12.80 -0.73 -2.75
N ILE A 59 -13.06 -2.03 -2.97
CA ILE A 59 -14.40 -2.63 -3.08
C ILE A 59 -14.43 -3.88 -2.20
N PHE A 60 -15.58 -4.21 -1.61
CA PHE A 60 -15.84 -5.55 -1.04
C PHE A 60 -17.19 -6.09 -1.51
N ILE A 61 -17.47 -7.36 -1.22
CA ILE A 61 -18.76 -7.98 -1.55
C ILE A 61 -19.64 -8.04 -0.30
N GLY A 62 -20.87 -7.53 -0.40
CA GLY A 62 -21.92 -7.64 0.61
C GLY A 62 -23.02 -8.60 0.16
N LYS A 63 -23.50 -9.45 1.06
CA LYS A 63 -24.60 -10.39 0.83
C LYS A 63 -25.91 -9.84 1.38
N GLY A 64 -26.97 -9.91 0.60
CA GLY A 64 -28.31 -9.49 1.03
C GLY A 64 -29.24 -9.29 -0.15
N SER A 65 -30.21 -8.39 0.01
CA SER A 65 -31.17 -8.04 -1.04
C SER A 65 -31.15 -6.54 -1.27
N VAL A 66 -31.01 -6.12 -2.52
CA VAL A 66 -31.20 -4.74 -2.95
C VAL A 66 -32.24 -4.75 -4.05
N ASP A 67 -33.19 -3.82 -3.96
CA ASP A 67 -34.24 -3.66 -4.95
C ASP A 67 -33.65 -3.27 -6.32
N ASP A 68 -34.13 -3.90 -7.39
CA ASP A 68 -33.62 -3.68 -8.75
C ASP A 68 -33.91 -2.27 -9.28
N ASP A 69 -35.06 -1.68 -8.94
CA ASP A 69 -35.37 -0.30 -9.31
C ASP A 69 -34.39 0.64 -8.60
N TYR A 70 -34.06 0.37 -7.33
CA TYR A 70 -33.03 1.12 -6.62
C TYR A 70 -31.67 1.03 -7.32
N LEU A 71 -31.21 -0.19 -7.68
CA LEU A 71 -29.94 -0.38 -8.40
C LEU A 71 -29.91 0.44 -9.69
N GLN A 72 -30.98 0.40 -10.49
CA GLN A 72 -31.07 1.17 -11.73
C GLN A 72 -31.04 2.68 -11.46
N THR A 73 -31.75 3.17 -10.45
CA THR A 73 -31.75 4.60 -10.10
C THR A 73 -30.38 5.10 -9.63
N GLN A 74 -29.57 4.23 -9.02
CA GLN A 74 -28.20 4.55 -8.60
C GLN A 74 -27.16 4.28 -9.69
N ASP A 75 -27.58 3.94 -10.92
CA ASP A 75 -26.69 3.52 -11.99
C ASP A 75 -25.72 2.41 -11.52
N TYR A 76 -26.28 1.43 -10.79
CA TYR A 76 -25.60 0.26 -10.19
C TYR A 76 -24.48 0.59 -9.20
N TYR A 77 -24.34 1.84 -8.77
CA TYR A 77 -23.35 2.21 -7.77
C TYR A 77 -23.89 1.98 -6.36
N LEU A 78 -23.15 1.21 -5.56
CA LEU A 78 -23.42 1.00 -4.14
C LEU A 78 -22.16 1.30 -3.32
N SER A 79 -22.36 1.91 -2.17
CA SER A 79 -21.31 2.30 -1.22
C SER A 79 -21.59 1.72 0.17
N GLU A 80 -20.68 1.95 1.12
CA GLU A 80 -20.86 1.51 2.51
C GLU A 80 -22.15 2.04 3.15
N ASN A 81 -22.64 3.21 2.73
CA ASN A 81 -23.91 3.75 3.19
C ASN A 81 -25.09 2.87 2.74
N ASP A 82 -25.02 2.33 1.53
CA ASP A 82 -26.04 1.42 0.98
C ASP A 82 -25.99 0.07 1.69
N ALA A 83 -24.78 -0.43 1.98
CA ALA A 83 -24.63 -1.66 2.77
C ALA A 83 -25.32 -1.54 4.15
N VAL A 84 -25.20 -0.40 4.82
CA VAL A 84 -25.92 -0.13 6.07
C VAL A 84 -27.42 -0.03 5.83
N LYS A 85 -27.86 0.72 4.80
CA LYS A 85 -29.28 0.93 4.47
C LYS A 85 -30.04 -0.38 4.24
N PHE A 86 -29.43 -1.32 3.54
CA PHE A 86 -30.05 -2.60 3.17
C PHE A 86 -29.64 -3.76 4.10
N GLY A 87 -28.83 -3.51 5.13
CA GLY A 87 -28.35 -4.56 6.03
C GLY A 87 -27.53 -5.63 5.32
N LEU A 88 -26.69 -5.24 4.35
CA LEU A 88 -25.87 -6.18 3.60
C LEU A 88 -24.74 -6.72 4.49
N GLU A 89 -24.66 -8.04 4.62
CA GLU A 89 -23.64 -8.74 5.40
C GLU A 89 -22.31 -8.75 4.64
N PRO A 90 -21.22 -8.17 5.17
CA PRO A 90 -19.93 -8.19 4.50
C PRO A 90 -19.38 -9.62 4.38
N VAL A 91 -18.94 -9.99 3.17
CA VAL A 91 -18.34 -11.30 2.90
C VAL A 91 -16.85 -11.25 3.20
N ALA A 92 -16.37 -12.08 4.12
CA ALA A 92 -14.94 -12.16 4.42
C ALA A 92 -14.13 -12.61 3.20
N LYS A 93 -12.88 -12.12 3.10
CA LYS A 93 -11.95 -12.38 1.99
C LYS A 93 -12.43 -11.92 0.61
N SER A 94 -13.37 -11.00 0.58
CA SER A 94 -13.96 -10.49 -0.67
C SER A 94 -13.36 -9.16 -1.13
N GLY A 95 -12.50 -8.54 -0.33
CA GLY A 95 -11.96 -7.22 -0.65
C GLY A 95 -11.12 -7.23 -1.93
N ILE A 96 -11.32 -6.22 -2.75
CA ILE A 96 -10.77 -6.05 -4.09
C ILE A 96 -10.02 -4.72 -4.13
N SER A 97 -8.78 -4.72 -4.60
CA SER A 97 -8.07 -3.48 -4.88
C SER A 97 -8.12 -3.15 -6.37
N VAL A 98 -8.50 -1.92 -6.70
CA VAL A 98 -8.66 -1.44 -8.08
C VAL A 98 -7.42 -0.66 -8.51
N LYS A 99 -6.86 -1.00 -9.67
CA LYS A 99 -5.69 -0.33 -10.24
C LYS A 99 -6.02 0.34 -11.56
N ILE A 100 -5.60 1.60 -11.67
CA ILE A 100 -5.66 2.33 -12.94
C ILE A 100 -4.76 1.62 -13.96
N ALA A 101 -5.33 1.24 -15.09
CA ALA A 101 -4.62 0.57 -16.17
C ALA A 101 -3.39 1.39 -16.62
N LYS A 102 -2.27 0.69 -16.87
CA LYS A 102 -0.99 1.28 -17.32
C LYS A 102 -0.43 2.38 -16.40
N SER A 103 -0.78 2.37 -15.11
CA SER A 103 -0.24 3.32 -14.14
C SER A 103 0.84 2.70 -13.26
N ASN A 104 1.88 3.48 -12.95
CA ASN A 104 2.87 3.11 -11.93
C ASN A 104 2.32 3.49 -10.54
N TYR A 105 1.43 2.65 -10.03
CA TYR A 105 0.75 2.82 -8.74
C TYR A 105 1.69 2.56 -7.57
N THR A 106 1.21 2.85 -6.36
CA THR A 106 1.93 2.53 -5.12
C THR A 106 1.35 1.25 -4.53
N ILE A 107 2.20 0.27 -4.25
CA ILE A 107 1.79 -0.95 -3.52
C ILE A 107 1.52 -0.57 -2.07
N ILE A 108 2.49 0.06 -1.41
CA ILE A 108 2.38 0.56 -0.04
C ILE A 108 3.30 1.77 0.14
N LYS A 109 2.89 2.68 1.01
CA LYS A 109 3.68 3.82 1.48
C LYS A 109 3.77 3.76 3.00
N ILE A 110 4.99 3.73 3.52
CA ILE A 110 5.28 3.44 4.92
C ILE A 110 5.97 4.65 5.55
N SER A 111 5.38 5.20 6.62
CA SER A 111 5.98 6.26 7.45
C SER A 111 7.09 5.72 8.35
N ALA A 112 7.94 6.58 8.91
CA ALA A 112 8.95 6.16 9.89
C ALA A 112 8.35 5.39 11.08
N SER A 113 7.24 5.88 11.65
CA SER A 113 6.55 5.19 12.75
C SER A 113 6.03 3.80 12.38
N THR A 114 5.46 3.65 11.18
CA THR A 114 4.95 2.37 10.69
C THR A 114 6.09 1.43 10.32
N PHE A 115 7.18 1.98 9.75
CA PHE A 115 8.36 1.20 9.36
C PHE A 115 9.01 0.56 10.58
N GLN A 116 9.18 1.31 11.67
CA GLN A 116 9.71 0.75 12.93
C GLN A 116 8.86 -0.42 13.45
N LYS A 117 7.53 -0.32 13.35
CA LYS A 117 6.63 -1.41 13.79
C LYS A 117 6.73 -2.65 12.90
N ILE A 118 6.90 -2.47 11.59
CA ILE A 118 7.00 -3.60 10.63
C ILE A 118 8.39 -4.23 10.65
N PHE A 119 9.44 -3.43 10.70
CA PHE A 119 10.83 -3.87 10.50
C PHE A 119 11.68 -3.88 11.79
N GLY A 120 11.10 -3.48 12.92
CA GLY A 120 11.77 -3.41 14.24
C GLY A 120 12.74 -2.23 14.41
N SER A 121 13.22 -1.63 13.31
CA SER A 121 14.13 -0.48 13.34
C SER A 121 13.97 0.38 12.09
N ASN A 122 14.23 1.68 12.23
CA ASN A 122 14.22 2.64 11.12
C ASN A 122 15.53 2.71 10.33
N ILE A 123 16.57 1.95 10.74
CA ILE A 123 17.93 2.06 10.19
C ILE A 123 17.99 1.78 8.67
N LEU A 124 17.21 0.81 8.19
CA LEU A 124 17.08 0.53 6.76
C LEU A 124 16.23 1.59 6.04
N GLY A 125 15.22 2.13 6.72
CA GLY A 125 14.36 3.20 6.18
C GLY A 125 15.13 4.50 5.92
N VAL A 126 16.01 4.91 6.86
CA VAL A 126 16.91 6.05 6.67
C VAL A 126 17.93 5.78 5.57
N GLY A 127 18.52 4.58 5.52
CA GLY A 127 19.48 4.20 4.48
C GLY A 127 18.85 4.21 3.07
N ALA A 128 17.63 3.70 2.92
CA ALA A 128 16.86 3.78 1.68
C ALA A 128 16.50 5.24 1.29
N SER A 129 16.34 6.10 2.29
CA SER A 129 15.90 7.49 2.11
C SER A 129 17.02 8.49 1.87
N ILE A 130 18.28 8.11 2.15
CA ILE A 130 19.41 9.02 2.10
C ILE A 130 19.60 9.62 0.70
N TYR A 131 20.00 10.89 0.67
CA TYR A 131 20.45 11.55 -0.55
C TYR A 131 21.88 11.09 -0.85
N SER A 132 22.03 10.30 -1.91
CA SER A 132 23.28 9.63 -2.26
C SER A 132 23.92 10.15 -3.55
N SER A 133 23.31 11.13 -4.22
CA SER A 133 23.80 11.65 -5.50
C SER A 133 23.89 13.17 -5.56
N LYS A 134 22.97 13.88 -4.90
CA LYS A 134 22.85 15.34 -4.80
C LYS A 134 22.02 15.68 -3.56
N GLU A 135 22.00 16.95 -3.15
CA GLU A 135 21.23 17.46 -2.01
C GLU A 135 21.66 16.85 -0.66
N PHE A 136 22.98 16.66 -0.49
CA PHE A 136 23.58 16.07 0.71
C PHE A 136 23.30 16.88 1.98
N GLU A 137 23.14 18.21 1.85
CA GLU A 137 22.79 19.13 2.92
C GLU A 137 21.45 18.79 3.61
N LYS A 138 20.60 17.98 2.96
CA LYS A 138 19.30 17.53 3.51
C LYS A 138 19.40 16.26 4.34
N ASN A 139 20.52 15.54 4.29
CA ASN A 139 20.69 14.27 4.99
C ASN A 139 20.53 14.36 6.52
N PRO A 140 20.98 15.43 7.22
CA PRO A 140 20.68 15.60 8.64
C PRO A 140 19.17 15.56 8.94
N SER A 141 18.35 16.20 8.11
CA SER A 141 16.89 16.16 8.24
C SER A 141 16.31 14.78 7.93
N VAL A 142 16.91 14.03 7.01
CA VAL A 142 16.52 12.63 6.74
C VAL A 142 16.72 11.80 8.01
N LEU A 143 17.90 11.87 8.63
CA LEU A 143 18.19 11.16 9.88
C LEU A 143 17.19 11.51 10.98
N LEU A 144 16.98 12.80 11.21
CA LEU A 144 16.02 13.30 12.20
C LEU A 144 14.61 12.77 11.95
N GLY A 145 14.13 12.83 10.70
CA GLY A 145 12.78 12.41 10.35
C GLY A 145 12.55 10.90 10.42
N TRP A 146 13.62 10.10 10.43
CA TRP A 146 13.57 8.66 10.73
C TRP A 146 13.85 8.34 12.20
N GLY A 147 14.17 9.34 13.03
CA GLY A 147 14.50 9.17 14.43
C GLY A 147 15.81 8.41 14.66
N ILE A 148 16.77 8.53 13.73
CA ILE A 148 18.07 7.84 13.78
C ILE A 148 19.17 8.87 14.02
N SER A 149 20.04 8.60 15.00
CA SER A 149 21.21 9.45 15.25
C SER A 149 22.29 9.20 14.18
N PHE A 150 23.18 10.19 13.97
CA PHE A 150 24.27 9.99 13.02
C PHE A 150 25.24 8.90 13.49
N GLU A 151 25.50 8.80 14.80
CA GLU A 151 26.34 7.73 15.35
C GLU A 151 25.72 6.34 15.14
N GLU A 152 24.42 6.18 15.37
CA GLU A 152 23.71 4.92 15.10
C GLU A 152 23.78 4.54 13.62
N PHE A 153 23.57 5.53 12.74
CA PHE A 153 23.71 5.36 11.29
C PHE A 153 25.12 4.89 10.91
N GLN A 154 26.16 5.53 11.44
CA GLN A 154 27.54 5.17 11.19
C GLN A 154 27.86 3.76 11.71
N LEU A 155 27.52 3.44 12.96
CA LEU A 155 27.82 2.14 13.58
C LEU A 155 27.17 0.98 12.83
N TYR A 156 25.90 1.12 12.45
CA TYR A 156 25.20 0.05 11.72
C TYR A 156 25.82 -0.19 10.34
N PHE A 157 26.00 0.87 9.55
CA PHE A 157 26.45 0.73 8.17
C PHE A 157 27.95 0.47 8.07
N SER A 158 28.78 0.88 9.04
CA SER A 158 30.21 0.55 9.05
C SER A 158 30.41 -0.94 9.30
N GLY A 159 29.66 -1.52 10.25
CA GLY A 159 29.64 -2.96 10.50
C GLY A 159 29.16 -3.74 9.27
N LEU A 160 28.09 -3.29 8.62
CA LEU A 160 27.54 -3.94 7.43
C LEU A 160 28.49 -3.87 6.21
N LEU A 161 29.17 -2.73 6.02
CA LEU A 161 30.08 -2.51 4.90
C LEU A 161 31.52 -2.97 5.19
N LYS A 162 31.84 -3.31 6.44
CA LYS A 162 33.20 -3.66 6.91
C LYS A 162 34.22 -2.54 6.64
N ILE A 163 33.86 -1.31 7.01
CA ILE A 163 34.71 -0.10 6.87
C ILE A 163 34.81 0.63 8.21
N ASP A 164 35.69 1.63 8.33
CA ASP A 164 35.71 2.46 9.52
C ASP A 164 34.45 3.35 9.59
N LYS A 165 33.92 3.56 10.79
CA LYS A 165 32.77 4.46 11.00
C LYS A 165 33.06 5.89 10.55
N SER A 166 34.30 6.36 10.64
CA SER A 166 34.72 7.70 10.21
C SER A 166 34.65 7.89 8.71
N GLU A 167 34.66 6.81 7.91
CA GLU A 167 34.50 6.90 6.46
C GLU A 167 33.05 7.28 6.07
N ILE A 168 32.08 7.00 6.94
CA ILE A 168 30.67 7.30 6.69
C ILE A 168 30.41 8.77 7.03
N THR A 169 30.38 9.61 6.01
CA THR A 169 29.94 11.02 6.08
C THR A 169 28.63 11.22 5.34
N LEU A 170 27.89 12.29 5.69
CA LEU A 170 26.58 12.61 5.07
C LEU A 170 26.68 13.23 3.66
N ASP A 171 27.88 13.31 3.08
CA ASP A 171 28.17 13.84 1.74
C ASP A 171 29.02 12.89 0.87
N ASN A 172 29.42 11.72 1.38
CA ASN A 172 30.18 10.75 0.60
C ASN A 172 29.28 9.99 -0.39
N LYS A 173 29.16 10.52 -1.61
CA LYS A 173 28.38 9.95 -2.73
C LYS A 173 28.55 8.43 -2.89
N LYS A 174 29.78 7.92 -2.84
CA LYS A 174 30.07 6.50 -3.09
C LYS A 174 29.53 5.62 -1.97
N ILE A 175 29.78 6.00 -0.72
CA ILE A 175 29.35 5.22 0.46
C ILE A 175 27.83 5.32 0.63
N LEU A 176 27.26 6.52 0.55
CA LEU A 176 25.80 6.70 0.63
C LEU A 176 25.06 5.97 -0.50
N GLY A 177 25.67 5.88 -1.69
CA GLY A 177 25.17 5.06 -2.79
C GLY A 177 25.09 3.58 -2.42
N LYS A 178 26.15 3.03 -1.82
CA LYS A 178 26.16 1.63 -1.34
C LYS A 178 25.13 1.39 -0.23
N ILE A 179 25.07 2.28 0.76
CA ILE A 179 24.11 2.23 1.87
C ILE A 179 22.68 2.16 1.33
N LYS A 180 22.35 3.02 0.37
CA LYS A 180 21.03 3.06 -0.25
C LYS A 180 20.69 1.76 -0.99
N THR A 181 21.63 1.25 -1.79
CA THR A 181 21.44 -0.01 -2.51
C THR A 181 21.18 -1.17 -1.56
N ILE A 182 22.06 -1.36 -0.57
CA ILE A 182 21.93 -2.46 0.40
C ILE A 182 20.64 -2.32 1.21
N SER A 183 20.26 -1.10 1.60
CA SER A 183 19.01 -0.88 2.35
C SER A 183 17.79 -1.27 1.52
N ASN A 184 17.73 -0.84 0.26
CA ASN A 184 16.65 -1.20 -0.65
C ASN A 184 16.57 -2.72 -0.91
N GLU A 185 17.72 -3.37 -1.07
CA GLU A 185 17.80 -4.82 -1.28
C GLU A 185 17.38 -5.58 -0.02
N THR A 186 17.81 -5.14 1.16
CA THR A 186 17.47 -5.77 2.44
C THR A 186 15.98 -5.63 2.75
N ILE A 187 15.39 -4.45 2.55
CA ILE A 187 13.93 -4.23 2.69
C ILE A 187 13.18 -5.17 1.74
N LYS A 188 13.60 -5.23 0.47
CA LYS A 188 12.97 -6.11 -0.52
C LYS A 188 13.05 -7.58 -0.08
N LYS A 189 14.22 -8.01 0.40
CA LYS A 189 14.45 -9.38 0.89
C LYS A 189 13.53 -9.71 2.06
N GLN A 190 13.49 -8.86 3.08
CA GLN A 190 12.64 -9.06 4.27
C GLN A 190 11.15 -9.18 3.90
N VAL A 191 10.67 -8.29 3.02
CA VAL A 191 9.29 -8.38 2.51
C VAL A 191 9.04 -9.68 1.78
N LEU A 192 9.98 -10.17 0.97
CA LEU A 192 9.77 -11.36 0.13
C LEU A 192 9.99 -12.68 0.87
N GLU A 193 10.74 -12.71 1.97
CA GLU A 193 11.01 -13.96 2.71
C GLU A 193 9.95 -14.28 3.77
N SER A 194 9.24 -13.28 4.29
CA SER A 194 8.17 -13.46 5.26
C SER A 194 6.79 -13.47 4.60
N ALA A 195 6.05 -14.57 4.73
CA ALA A 195 4.67 -14.66 4.23
C ALA A 195 3.77 -13.59 4.85
N GLU A 196 3.90 -13.37 6.16
CA GLU A 196 3.19 -12.33 6.90
C GLU A 196 3.48 -10.94 6.34
N MET A 197 4.76 -10.61 6.07
CA MET A 197 5.11 -9.32 5.48
C MET A 197 4.59 -9.17 4.04
N ARG A 198 4.60 -10.24 3.24
CA ARG A 198 4.01 -10.21 1.90
C ARG A 198 2.51 -9.92 1.97
N ASP A 199 1.79 -10.65 2.82
CA ASP A 199 0.35 -10.49 2.96
C ASP A 199 -0.02 -9.12 3.52
N LEU A 200 0.74 -8.60 4.48
CA LEU A 200 0.60 -7.22 4.93
C LEU A 200 0.81 -6.20 3.80
N VAL A 201 1.91 -6.31 3.05
CA VAL A 201 2.30 -5.34 2.02
C VAL A 201 1.34 -5.35 0.83
N PHE A 202 1.01 -6.55 0.33
CA PHE A 202 0.24 -6.70 -0.90
C PHE A 202 -1.27 -6.78 -0.66
N LYS A 203 -1.71 -7.29 0.50
CA LYS A 203 -3.12 -7.54 0.81
C LYS A 203 -3.64 -6.75 2.02
N GLY A 204 -2.76 -6.15 2.83
CA GLY A 204 -3.16 -5.42 4.05
C GLY A 204 -3.54 -6.33 5.22
N ILE A 205 -3.31 -7.64 5.10
CA ILE A 205 -3.61 -8.62 6.13
C ILE A 205 -2.73 -8.36 7.37
N GLY A 206 -3.34 -8.46 8.55
CA GLY A 206 -2.70 -8.09 9.82
C GLY A 206 -2.72 -6.60 10.14
N ASN A 207 -3.07 -5.73 9.17
CA ASN A 207 -3.34 -4.32 9.44
C ASN A 207 -4.83 -3.97 9.44
N PHE A 208 -5.63 -4.60 8.59
CA PHE A 208 -7.06 -4.33 8.50
C PHE A 208 -7.86 -5.60 8.76
N GLU A 209 -9.03 -5.44 9.36
CA GLU A 209 -10.02 -6.50 9.48
C GLU A 209 -10.69 -6.81 8.13
N GLU A 210 -11.26 -8.00 8.01
CA GLU A 210 -12.10 -8.36 6.87
C GLU A 210 -13.39 -7.50 6.86
N PRO A 211 -13.90 -7.10 5.68
CA PRO A 211 -13.45 -7.44 4.33
C PRO A 211 -12.47 -6.40 3.73
N PHE A 212 -11.78 -5.62 4.57
CA PHE A 212 -11.00 -4.45 4.12
C PHE A 212 -9.56 -4.78 3.69
N THR A 213 -9.23 -6.06 3.65
CA THR A 213 -8.00 -6.61 3.05
C THR A 213 -8.25 -6.93 1.57
N ALA A 214 -7.24 -6.77 0.72
CA ALA A 214 -7.38 -7.01 -0.72
C ALA A 214 -6.96 -8.44 -1.09
N HIS A 215 -7.91 -9.36 -1.14
CA HIS A 215 -7.70 -10.73 -1.64
C HIS A 215 -7.78 -10.81 -3.16
N TRP A 216 -8.42 -9.83 -3.79
CA TRP A 216 -8.56 -9.70 -5.23
C TRP A 216 -7.95 -8.40 -5.73
N ILE A 217 -7.59 -8.38 -7.01
CA ILE A 217 -7.10 -7.20 -7.70
C ILE A 217 -7.81 -7.06 -9.04
N ILE A 218 -8.27 -5.85 -9.34
CA ILE A 218 -8.71 -5.47 -10.67
C ILE A 218 -7.60 -4.66 -11.33
N GLU A 219 -7.05 -5.20 -12.41
CA GLU A 219 -6.05 -4.53 -13.24
C GLU A 219 -6.25 -4.87 -14.71
N ASN A 220 -6.07 -3.88 -15.59
CA ASN A 220 -6.29 -4.03 -17.03
C ASN A 220 -7.68 -4.61 -17.38
N ASN A 221 -8.72 -4.16 -16.66
CA ASN A 221 -10.11 -4.63 -16.77
C ASN A 221 -10.33 -6.13 -16.51
N GLN A 222 -9.41 -6.79 -15.82
CA GLN A 222 -9.55 -8.17 -15.39
C GLN A 222 -9.50 -8.25 -13.87
N ILE A 223 -10.28 -9.15 -13.29
CA ILE A 223 -10.19 -9.49 -11.88
C ILE A 223 -9.33 -10.75 -11.71
N LYS A 224 -8.48 -10.77 -10.70
CA LYS A 224 -7.58 -11.88 -10.39
C LYS A 224 -7.42 -12.00 -8.89
N GLU A 225 -7.06 -13.19 -8.41
CA GLU A 225 -6.56 -13.33 -7.05
C GLU A 225 -5.34 -12.41 -6.88
N ASN A 226 -5.28 -11.69 -5.76
CA ASN A 226 -4.20 -10.77 -5.49
C ASN A 226 -2.89 -11.53 -5.27
N TYR A 227 -1.85 -11.10 -5.98
CA TYR A 227 -0.60 -11.81 -6.14
C TYR A 227 0.59 -10.89 -5.84
N TYR A 228 1.75 -11.49 -5.63
CA TYR A 228 2.96 -10.74 -5.32
C TYR A 228 3.64 -10.31 -6.62
N ILE A 229 3.71 -9.00 -6.84
CA ILE A 229 4.36 -8.41 -8.01
C ILE A 229 5.83 -8.06 -7.73
N PRO A 230 6.72 -8.18 -8.73
CA PRO A 230 8.05 -7.61 -8.64
C PRO A 230 7.99 -6.10 -8.35
N PHE A 231 8.77 -5.65 -7.37
CA PHE A 231 8.75 -4.25 -6.93
C PHE A 231 10.14 -3.63 -6.73
N SER A 232 10.14 -2.31 -6.69
CA SER A 232 11.27 -1.47 -6.32
C SER A 232 10.98 -0.73 -5.01
N VAL A 233 12.03 -0.52 -4.21
CA VAL A 233 11.98 0.30 -2.99
C VAL A 233 12.42 1.71 -3.38
N THR A 234 11.56 2.68 -3.11
CA THR A 234 11.76 4.10 -3.46
C THR A 234 11.36 4.99 -2.29
N THR A 235 11.49 6.30 -2.45
CA THR A 235 11.05 7.29 -1.46
C THR A 235 9.83 8.05 -1.92
N GLY A 236 8.97 8.47 -0.99
CA GLY A 236 7.84 9.33 -1.30
C GLY A 236 8.26 10.72 -1.82
N SER A 237 7.43 11.32 -2.67
CA SER A 237 7.64 12.67 -3.21
C SER A 237 7.63 13.78 -2.14
N GLY A 238 7.09 13.50 -0.95
CA GLY A 238 7.10 14.41 0.19
C GLY A 238 8.46 14.58 0.88
N ARG A 239 9.48 13.78 0.50
CA ARG A 239 10.81 13.81 1.14
C ARG A 239 11.46 15.19 1.11
N SER A 240 11.29 15.96 0.02
CA SER A 240 11.81 17.32 -0.09
C SER A 240 11.12 18.32 0.85
N LYS A 241 9.95 17.96 1.38
CA LYS A 241 9.15 18.74 2.33
C LYS A 241 9.27 18.21 3.77
N GLY A 242 10.27 17.36 4.04
CA GLY A 242 10.48 16.76 5.35
C GLY A 242 9.54 15.58 5.69
N ILE A 243 8.77 15.07 4.73
CA ILE A 243 7.90 13.91 4.92
C ILE A 243 8.61 12.67 4.42
N PHE A 244 9.24 11.93 5.34
CA PHE A 244 10.04 10.75 5.03
C PHE A 244 9.19 9.49 5.03
N THR A 245 9.18 8.81 3.88
CA THR A 245 8.45 7.55 3.69
C THR A 245 9.21 6.65 2.72
N VAL A 246 9.16 5.34 2.99
CA VAL A 246 9.54 4.30 2.03
C VAL A 246 8.30 3.94 1.21
N VAL A 247 8.47 3.79 -0.10
CA VAL A 247 7.39 3.51 -1.05
C VAL A 247 7.78 2.34 -1.92
N LEU A 248 6.92 1.31 -1.94
CA LEU A 248 7.07 0.16 -2.81
C LEU A 248 6.23 0.38 -4.06
N LYS A 249 6.85 0.20 -5.23
CA LYS A 249 6.20 0.37 -6.53
C LYS A 249 6.44 -0.83 -7.43
N PRO A 250 5.47 -1.20 -8.29
CA PRO A 250 5.69 -2.20 -9.34
C PRO A 250 6.94 -1.88 -10.17
N ARG A 251 7.64 -2.90 -10.65
CA ARG A 251 8.73 -2.78 -11.63
C ARG A 251 8.20 -2.84 -13.06
#